data_AF-A0A9D5C0C5-F1
#
_entry.id   AF-A0A9D5C0C5-F1
#
_cell.length_a   1.000
_cell.length_b   1.000
_cell.length_c   1.000
_cell.angle_alpha   90.00
_cell.angle_beta   90.00
_cell.angle_gamma   90.00
#
_symmetry.space_group_name_H-M   'P 1'
#
loop_
_entity.id
_entity.type
_entity.pdbx_description
1 polymer ?
#
loop_
_entity_poly.entity_id
_entity_poly.type
_entity_poly.pdbx_seq_one_letter_code
_entity_poly.pdbx_strand_id
1 'polypeptide(L)'
;MLPTFIAQVHRIHDWFVDIHSHESNCTFMFHGPWFLKMNILLTCDPSNVNHIFKPNFSNYPKGDAFNEIFDILGKGIFNADAESWQFQRKLDHSLMNKHHFKISIVSRTREKLEKVLLPLLDQTAEQNVVINLEDVMARFTFDTTCSLVFGEDPACLAPDFPIMPFAKAIEEAGHVLLLRHTVPVIWWKFKRLLKVGSEKKMSMAKKVIDSFIEDSISNRREHYTTKSDDYGGDLLTMYIKSLSHEDHEWRRYFESNKYFLRDTLLTVLAAGNDTVVVALTWFFWLVTMNP
;
A
#
# COMPACT_ATOMS: atom_id res chain seq x y z
N MET A 1 10.21 23.40 17.48
CA MET A 1 10.64 22.62 16.30
C MET A 1 9.64 22.68 15.15
N LEU A 2 8.33 22.63 15.39
CA LEU A 2 7.34 22.64 14.30
C LEU A 2 7.41 23.86 13.33
N PRO A 3 7.54 25.13 13.78
CA PRO A 3 7.64 26.26 12.85
C PRO A 3 8.86 26.15 11.93
N THR A 4 10.00 25.73 12.46
CA THR A 4 11.22 25.45 11.70
C THR A 4 11.01 24.32 10.71
N PHE A 5 10.37 23.23 11.13
CA PHE A 5 10.01 22.12 10.26
C PHE A 5 9.14 22.56 9.08
N ILE A 6 8.10 23.37 9.34
CA ILE A 6 7.22 23.90 8.29
C ILE A 6 7.99 24.81 7.34
N ALA A 7 8.86 25.68 7.86
CA ALA A 7 9.71 26.55 7.02
C ALA A 7 10.67 25.75 6.13
N GLN A 8 11.11 24.58 6.58
CA GLN A 8 12.10 23.72 5.91
C GLN A 8 11.47 22.57 5.11
N VAL A 9 10.14 22.50 5.00
CA VAL A 9 9.45 21.36 4.36
C VAL A 9 9.87 21.15 2.89
N HIS A 10 10.23 22.23 2.19
CA HIS A 10 10.70 22.21 0.80
C HIS A 10 12.09 21.57 0.63
N ARG A 11 12.87 21.48 1.71
CA ARG A 11 14.21 20.86 1.79
C ARG A 11 14.32 19.91 2.98
N ILE A 12 13.22 19.19 3.26
CA ILE A 12 13.06 18.40 4.49
C ILE A 12 14.18 17.37 4.68
N HIS A 13 14.63 16.74 3.59
CA HIS A 13 15.72 15.77 3.64
C HIS A 13 17.06 16.42 4.01
N ASP A 14 17.41 17.54 3.37
CA ASP A 14 18.64 18.30 3.70
C ASP A 14 18.60 18.82 5.13
N TRP A 15 17.44 19.33 5.57
CA TRP A 15 17.25 19.79 6.94
C TRP A 15 17.43 18.68 7.97
N PHE A 16 16.95 17.46 7.67
CA PHE A 16 17.25 16.31 8.54
C PHE A 16 18.75 16.00 8.56
N VAL A 17 19.45 16.04 7.42
CA VAL A 17 20.91 15.84 7.39
C VAL A 17 21.63 16.89 8.24
N ASP A 18 21.25 18.17 8.12
CA ASP A 18 21.82 19.27 8.91
C ASP A 18 21.67 19.02 10.42
N ILE A 19 20.48 18.60 10.88
CA ILE A 19 20.23 18.31 12.31
C ILE A 19 21.06 17.12 12.80
N HIS A 20 21.10 16.04 12.02
CA HIS A 20 21.80 14.82 12.43
C HIS A 20 23.32 15.02 12.46
N SER A 21 23.86 15.81 11.54
CA SER A 21 25.31 16.07 11.41
C SER A 21 25.84 17.13 12.39
N HIS A 22 25.05 18.15 12.73
CA HIS A 22 25.53 19.28 13.53
C HIS A 22 25.04 19.30 14.99
N GLU A 23 23.86 18.78 15.29
CA GLU A 23 23.18 19.08 16.56
C GLU A 23 22.95 17.86 17.46
N SER A 24 22.96 16.63 16.92
CA SER A 24 22.30 15.51 17.62
C SER A 24 22.98 14.16 17.60
N ASN A 25 24.23 14.05 17.15
CA ASN A 25 24.98 12.80 17.13
C ASN A 25 24.13 11.62 16.58
N CYS A 26 23.51 11.84 15.41
CA CYS A 26 22.62 10.91 14.72
C CYS A 26 21.26 10.61 15.39
N THR A 27 20.90 11.20 16.53
CA THR A 27 19.60 10.93 17.21
C THR A 27 19.04 12.17 17.92
N PHE A 28 17.82 12.59 17.57
CA PHE A 28 17.16 13.71 18.25
C PHE A 28 15.67 13.48 18.51
N MET A 29 15.15 14.20 19.50
CA MET A 29 13.72 14.24 19.79
C MET A 29 13.05 15.41 19.08
N PHE A 30 12.11 15.12 18.18
CA PHE A 30 11.20 16.11 17.65
C PHE A 30 10.04 16.34 18.63
N HIS A 31 9.85 17.59 19.04
CA HIS A 31 8.72 18.01 19.87
C HIS A 31 7.77 18.86 19.04
N GLY A 32 6.62 18.27 18.69
CA GLY A 32 5.52 18.99 18.08
C GLY A 32 4.64 19.73 19.10
N PRO A 33 3.55 20.35 18.66
CA PRO A 33 2.62 21.05 19.54
C PRO A 33 2.05 20.13 20.60
N TRP A 34 1.92 20.65 21.83
CA TRP A 34 1.46 19.88 23.00
C TRP A 34 0.11 19.16 22.81
N PHE A 35 -0.75 19.68 21.92
CA PHE A 35 -2.06 19.12 21.62
C PHE A 35 -2.08 18.08 20.47
N LEU A 36 -0.97 17.86 19.75
CA LEU A 36 -0.89 16.89 18.65
C LEU A 36 -0.19 15.57 19.01
N LYS A 37 0.31 15.41 20.25
CA LYS A 37 1.06 14.22 20.70
C LYS A 37 2.20 13.82 19.75
N MET A 38 2.82 14.78 19.06
CA MET A 38 3.89 14.56 18.08
C MET A 38 5.27 14.60 18.75
N ASN A 39 5.50 13.72 19.73
CA ASN A 39 6.84 13.52 20.29
C ASN A 39 7.48 12.32 19.61
N ILE A 40 8.40 12.59 18.69
CA ILE A 40 8.97 11.57 17.80
C ILE A 40 10.48 11.53 18.01
N LEU A 41 11.02 10.35 18.35
CA LEU A 41 12.46 10.12 18.34
C LEU A 41 12.87 9.80 16.90
N LEU A 42 13.78 10.60 16.36
CA LEU A 42 14.36 10.42 15.02
C LEU A 42 15.80 9.97 15.19
N THR A 43 16.20 8.91 14.50
CA THR A 43 17.57 8.39 14.56
C THR A 43 18.02 7.89 13.19
N CYS A 44 19.25 8.21 12.84
CA CYS A 44 20.00 7.61 11.73
C CYS A 44 21.21 6.80 12.21
N ASP A 45 21.35 6.57 13.52
CA ASP A 45 22.41 5.74 14.09
C ASP A 45 22.16 4.25 13.76
N PRO A 46 23.06 3.59 13.03
CA PRO A 46 22.93 2.17 12.69
C PRO A 46 22.76 1.25 13.92
N SER A 47 23.33 1.63 15.07
CA SER A 47 23.20 0.88 16.33
C SER A 47 21.78 0.91 16.85
N ASN A 48 21.12 2.08 16.79
CA ASN A 48 19.72 2.24 17.18
C ASN A 48 18.80 1.52 16.20
N VAL A 49 19.03 1.66 14.90
CA VAL A 49 18.28 0.94 13.86
C VAL A 49 18.40 -0.57 14.09
N ASN A 50 19.61 -1.08 14.33
CA ASN A 50 19.83 -2.49 14.62
C ASN A 50 19.09 -2.92 15.90
N HIS A 51 19.15 -2.12 16.97
CA HIS A 51 18.45 -2.39 18.23
C HIS A 51 16.93 -2.47 18.05
N ILE A 52 16.33 -1.49 17.36
CA ILE A 52 14.88 -1.39 17.13
C ILE A 52 14.39 -2.56 16.29
N PHE A 53 15.06 -2.89 15.18
CA PHE A 53 14.53 -3.85 14.21
C PHE A 53 14.97 -5.31 14.44
N LYS A 54 15.95 -5.59 15.30
CA LYS A 54 16.42 -6.96 15.56
C LYS A 54 16.17 -7.46 16.99
N PRO A 55 17.01 -7.12 18.00
CA PRO A 55 16.88 -7.72 19.32
C PRO A 55 15.65 -7.22 20.10
N ASN A 56 15.11 -6.04 19.76
CA ASN A 56 14.12 -5.37 20.61
C ASN A 56 12.82 -5.00 19.87
N PHE A 57 12.55 -5.62 18.72
CA PHE A 57 11.40 -5.31 17.85
C PHE A 57 10.05 -5.32 18.59
N SER A 58 9.84 -6.27 19.51
CA SER A 58 8.59 -6.38 20.27
C SER A 58 8.29 -5.16 21.17
N ASN A 59 9.31 -4.37 21.52
CA ASN A 59 9.16 -3.17 22.35
C ASN A 59 8.82 -1.91 21.55
N TYR A 60 8.75 -2.00 20.21
CA TYR A 60 8.41 -0.89 19.33
C TYR A 60 7.17 -1.20 18.47
N PRO A 61 5.98 -1.41 19.09
CA PRO A 61 4.74 -1.57 18.34
C PRO A 61 4.36 -0.27 17.64
N LYS A 62 3.52 -0.36 16.60
CA LYS A 62 2.91 0.84 15.99
C LYS A 62 1.91 1.49 16.94
N GLY A 63 1.13 0.65 17.64
CA GLY A 63 0.25 1.06 18.72
C GLY A 63 -1.07 1.69 18.26
N ASP A 64 -1.97 1.90 19.23
CA ASP A 64 -3.36 2.28 18.97
C ASP A 64 -3.52 3.62 18.25
N ALA A 65 -2.63 4.58 18.49
CA ALA A 65 -2.65 5.88 17.83
C ALA A 65 -2.40 5.76 16.32
N PHE A 66 -1.47 4.88 15.92
CA PHE A 66 -1.24 4.58 14.51
C PHE A 66 -2.46 3.88 13.91
N ASN A 67 -2.97 2.84 14.57
CA ASN A 67 -4.12 2.06 14.11
C ASN A 67 -5.39 2.92 13.95
N GLU A 68 -5.59 3.90 14.83
CA GLU A 68 -6.71 4.83 14.74
C GLU A 68 -6.60 5.77 13.53
N ILE A 69 -5.39 6.23 13.20
CA ILE A 69 -5.17 7.07 12.03
C ILE A 69 -5.38 6.26 10.76
N PHE A 70 -4.81 5.06 10.69
CA PHE A 70 -4.83 4.15 9.53
C PHE A 70 -6.03 3.18 9.54
N ASP A 71 -7.15 3.58 10.14
CA ASP A 71 -8.33 2.74 10.32
C ASP A 71 -8.95 2.18 9.02
N ILE A 72 -8.69 2.82 7.88
CA ILE A 72 -9.08 2.33 6.56
C ILE A 72 -8.45 0.97 6.22
N LEU A 73 -7.27 0.66 6.76
CA LEU A 73 -6.57 -0.61 6.55
C LEU A 73 -7.08 -1.74 7.47
N GLY A 74 -8.00 -1.43 8.39
CA GLY A 74 -8.57 -2.39 9.32
C GLY A 74 -7.49 -3.09 10.17
N LYS A 75 -7.53 -4.42 10.21
CA LYS A 75 -6.57 -5.28 10.94
C LYS A 75 -5.52 -5.92 10.02
N GLY A 76 -5.31 -5.35 8.83
CA GLY A 76 -4.29 -5.80 7.89
C GLY A 76 -2.88 -5.62 8.45
N ILE A 77 -1.88 -6.18 7.75
CA ILE A 77 -0.52 -6.32 8.27
C ILE A 77 0.14 -4.97 8.63
N PHE A 78 -0.30 -3.87 8.02
CA PHE A 78 0.17 -2.52 8.35
C PHE A 78 -0.32 -2.03 9.73
N ASN A 79 -1.47 -2.49 10.22
CA ASN A 79 -2.02 -2.14 11.55
C ASN A 79 -1.86 -3.28 12.57
N ALA A 80 -1.34 -4.43 12.15
CA ALA A 80 -1.08 -5.55 13.05
C ALA A 80 0.23 -5.33 13.82
N ASP A 81 0.24 -5.73 15.10
CA ASP A 81 1.42 -5.80 15.97
C ASP A 81 1.55 -7.22 16.58
N ALA A 82 2.73 -7.51 17.14
CA ALA A 82 3.04 -8.75 17.87
C ALA A 82 2.63 -10.05 17.12
N GLU A 83 1.93 -10.97 17.78
CA GLU A 83 1.54 -12.27 17.26
C GLU A 83 0.71 -12.15 15.97
N SER A 84 -0.21 -11.18 15.91
CA SER A 84 -1.04 -10.95 14.72
C SER A 84 -0.17 -10.57 13.51
N TRP A 85 0.82 -9.70 13.70
CA TRP A 85 1.75 -9.32 12.64
C TRP A 85 2.62 -10.50 12.21
N GLN A 86 3.19 -11.24 13.16
CA GLN A 86 4.05 -12.39 12.86
C GLN A 86 3.30 -13.46 12.06
N PHE A 87 2.07 -13.73 12.46
CA PHE A 87 1.17 -14.65 11.80
C PHE A 87 0.88 -14.22 10.36
N GLN A 88 0.38 -13.00 10.14
CA GLN A 88 0.10 -12.49 8.80
C GLN A 88 1.36 -12.50 7.92
N ARG A 89 2.50 -12.05 8.46
CA ARG A 89 3.77 -12.04 7.74
C ARG A 89 4.23 -13.43 7.31
N LYS A 90 4.10 -14.43 8.19
CA LYS A 90 4.44 -15.82 7.91
C LYS A 90 3.54 -16.41 6.83
N LEU A 91 2.24 -16.11 6.87
CA LEU A 91 1.29 -16.54 5.85
C LEU A 91 1.66 -15.96 4.49
N ASP A 92 1.74 -14.64 4.40
CA ASP A 92 2.00 -13.91 3.16
C ASP A 92 3.30 -14.40 2.53
N HIS A 93 4.36 -14.53 3.34
CA HIS A 93 5.64 -15.04 2.89
C HIS A 93 5.56 -16.50 2.42
N SER A 94 4.79 -17.36 3.09
CA SER A 94 4.59 -18.75 2.68
C SER A 94 3.88 -18.83 1.33
N LEU A 95 2.79 -18.07 1.16
CA LEU A 95 2.01 -18.01 -0.08
C LEU A 95 2.85 -17.47 -1.22
N MET A 96 3.49 -16.31 -1.03
CA MET A 96 4.29 -15.66 -2.07
C MET A 96 5.55 -16.45 -2.45
N ASN A 97 6.01 -17.38 -1.59
CA ASN A 97 7.13 -18.24 -1.92
C ASN A 97 6.77 -19.48 -2.73
N LYS A 98 5.48 -19.83 -2.85
CA LYS A 98 5.08 -21.00 -3.64
C LYS A 98 5.47 -20.80 -5.10
N HIS A 99 5.98 -21.88 -5.72
CA HIS A 99 6.52 -21.85 -7.08
C HIS A 99 5.49 -21.37 -8.12
N HIS A 100 4.23 -21.82 -8.02
CA HIS A 100 3.18 -21.41 -8.95
C HIS A 100 2.88 -19.90 -8.86
N PHE A 101 2.87 -19.31 -7.66
CA PHE A 101 2.69 -17.86 -7.50
C PHE A 101 3.77 -17.09 -8.25
N LYS A 102 5.04 -17.44 -8.05
CA LYS A 102 6.18 -16.79 -8.72
C LYS A 102 6.10 -16.88 -10.24
N ILE A 103 5.75 -18.06 -10.78
CA ILE A 103 5.57 -18.24 -12.23
C ILE A 103 4.42 -17.39 -12.74
N SER A 104 3.28 -17.39 -12.04
CA SER A 104 2.12 -16.60 -12.44
C SER A 104 2.40 -15.11 -12.42
N ILE A 105 3.18 -14.62 -11.45
CA ILE A 105 3.62 -13.21 -11.41
C ILE A 105 4.38 -12.84 -12.67
N VAL A 106 5.43 -13.60 -12.98
CA VAL A 106 6.31 -13.32 -14.12
C VAL A 106 5.53 -13.42 -15.42
N SER A 107 4.71 -14.47 -15.58
CA SER A 107 3.91 -14.67 -16.78
C SER A 107 2.91 -13.54 -17.02
N ARG A 108 2.12 -13.16 -16.01
CA ARG A 108 1.09 -12.12 -16.12
C ARG A 108 1.70 -10.75 -16.38
N THR A 109 2.80 -10.43 -15.68
CA THR A 109 3.54 -9.16 -15.87
C THR A 109 4.13 -9.08 -17.28
N ARG A 110 4.75 -10.18 -17.75
CA ARG A 110 5.31 -10.26 -19.10
C ARG A 110 4.24 -10.12 -20.18
N GLU A 111 3.11 -10.80 -19.99
CA GLU A 111 1.98 -10.70 -20.91
C GLU A 111 1.46 -9.26 -21.01
N LYS A 112 1.29 -8.57 -19.87
CA LYS A 112 0.87 -7.16 -19.85
C LYS A 112 1.89 -6.25 -20.52
N LEU A 113 3.18 -6.50 -20.30
CA LEU A 113 4.27 -5.77 -20.93
C LEU A 113 4.23 -5.92 -22.46
N GLU A 114 4.24 -7.17 -22.96
CA GLU A 114 4.35 -7.48 -24.38
C GLU A 114 3.08 -7.12 -25.16
N LYS A 115 1.89 -7.31 -24.59
CA LYS A 115 0.62 -7.11 -25.30
C LYS A 115 0.01 -5.73 -25.14
N VAL A 116 0.38 -4.97 -24.10
CA VAL A 116 -0.26 -3.69 -23.78
C VAL A 116 0.74 -2.56 -23.68
N LEU A 117 1.71 -2.65 -22.77
CA LEU A 117 2.62 -1.52 -22.51
C LEU A 117 3.52 -1.21 -23.71
N LEU A 118 4.21 -2.21 -24.27
CA LEU A 118 5.08 -1.97 -25.43
C LEU A 118 4.31 -1.46 -26.66
N PRO A 119 3.18 -2.06 -27.08
CA PRO A 119 2.38 -1.52 -28.18
C PRO A 119 1.88 -0.09 -27.94
N LEU A 120 1.49 0.26 -26.72
CA LEU A 120 1.09 1.62 -26.37
C LEU A 120 2.26 2.62 -26.51
N LEU A 121 3.45 2.23 -26.06
CA LEU A 121 4.65 3.06 -26.18
C LEU A 121 5.11 3.20 -27.63
N ASP A 122 5.08 2.11 -28.41
CA ASP A 122 5.42 2.13 -29.84
C ASP A 122 4.45 3.05 -30.61
N GLN A 123 3.15 2.93 -30.36
CA GLN A 123 2.14 3.78 -31.00
C GLN A 123 2.31 5.26 -30.63
N THR A 124 2.58 5.57 -29.36
CA THR A 124 2.77 6.95 -28.93
C THR A 124 4.07 7.55 -29.48
N ALA A 125 5.13 6.73 -29.62
CA ALA A 125 6.37 7.12 -30.28
C ALA A 125 6.17 7.38 -31.78
N GLU A 126 5.48 6.49 -32.51
CA GLU A 126 5.15 6.68 -33.93
C GLU A 126 4.34 7.95 -34.19
N GLN A 127 3.41 8.26 -33.28
CA GLN A 127 2.57 9.45 -33.35
C GLN A 127 3.24 10.72 -32.80
N ASN A 128 4.47 10.62 -32.25
CA ASN A 128 5.17 11.70 -31.55
C ASN A 128 4.32 12.38 -30.46
N VAL A 129 3.55 11.59 -29.72
CA VAL A 129 2.68 12.07 -28.64
C VAL A 129 3.46 12.09 -27.31
N VAL A 130 3.44 13.23 -26.63
CA VAL A 130 3.97 13.35 -25.27
C VAL A 130 3.00 12.70 -24.29
N ILE A 131 3.51 11.75 -23.50
CA ILE A 131 2.73 11.04 -22.47
C ILE A 131 3.32 11.26 -21.08
N ASN A 132 2.47 11.22 -20.06
CA ASN A 132 2.91 11.19 -18.67
C ASN A 132 3.32 9.77 -18.29
N LEU A 133 4.63 9.50 -18.22
CA LEU A 133 5.13 8.16 -17.92
C LEU A 133 4.78 7.70 -16.49
N GLU A 134 4.61 8.61 -15.54
CA GLU A 134 4.15 8.28 -14.19
C GLU A 134 2.72 7.70 -14.22
N ASP A 135 1.81 8.31 -14.99
CA ASP A 135 0.43 7.81 -15.15
C ASP A 135 0.41 6.45 -15.89
N VAL A 136 1.27 6.28 -16.91
CA VAL A 136 1.42 5.00 -17.61
C VAL A 136 1.90 3.91 -16.65
N MET A 137 2.92 4.19 -15.83
CA MET A 137 3.42 3.24 -14.83
C MET A 137 2.38 2.98 -13.74
N ALA A 138 1.63 3.99 -13.29
CA ALA A 138 0.53 3.84 -12.35
C ALA A 138 -0.52 2.84 -12.84
N ARG A 139 -0.93 2.96 -14.10
CA ARG A 139 -1.89 2.05 -14.73
C ARG A 139 -1.32 0.65 -14.92
N PHE A 140 -0.10 0.55 -15.41
CA PHE A 140 0.60 -0.72 -15.59
C PHE A 140 0.74 -1.49 -14.26
N THR A 141 1.19 -0.80 -13.21
CA THR A 141 1.37 -1.37 -11.89
C THR A 141 0.04 -1.74 -11.26
N PHE A 142 -1.00 -0.92 -11.43
CA PHE A 142 -2.33 -1.25 -10.92
C PHE A 142 -2.89 -2.51 -11.58
N ASP A 143 -2.83 -2.60 -12.91
CA ASP A 143 -3.31 -3.75 -13.67
C ASP A 143 -2.57 -5.03 -13.28
N THR A 144 -1.23 -4.96 -13.22
CA THR A 144 -0.41 -6.10 -12.81
C THR A 144 -0.71 -6.48 -11.36
N THR A 145 -0.76 -5.54 -10.43
CA THR A 145 -1.07 -5.82 -9.01
C THR A 145 -2.45 -6.45 -8.83
N CYS A 146 -3.48 -5.96 -9.53
CA CYS A 146 -4.81 -6.59 -9.51
C CYS A 146 -4.78 -8.02 -10.06
N SER A 147 -4.01 -8.25 -11.13
CA SER A 147 -3.84 -9.59 -11.70
C SER A 147 -3.09 -10.54 -10.75
N LEU A 148 -2.17 -10.03 -9.94
CA LEU A 148 -1.47 -10.78 -8.90
C LEU A 148 -2.35 -11.08 -7.68
N VAL A 149 -3.15 -10.11 -7.25
CA VAL A 149 -3.92 -10.18 -6.00
C VAL A 149 -5.24 -10.91 -6.22
N PHE A 150 -5.98 -10.57 -7.26
CA PHE A 150 -7.33 -11.09 -7.53
C PHE A 150 -7.38 -12.06 -8.71
N GLY A 151 -6.32 -12.14 -9.53
CA GLY A 151 -6.33 -12.94 -10.74
C GLY A 151 -7.00 -12.26 -11.94
N GLU A 152 -7.40 -11.00 -11.80
CA GLU A 152 -8.16 -10.22 -12.79
C GLU A 152 -7.36 -9.02 -13.29
N ASP A 153 -7.46 -8.72 -14.59
CA ASP A 153 -6.88 -7.51 -15.19
C ASP A 153 -7.99 -6.48 -15.39
N PRO A 154 -7.99 -5.34 -14.67
CA PRO A 154 -8.99 -4.30 -14.82
C PRO A 154 -8.80 -3.47 -16.11
N ALA A 155 -7.74 -3.71 -16.88
CA ALA A 155 -7.45 -3.09 -18.16
C ALA A 155 -7.43 -1.55 -18.10
N CYS A 156 -6.86 -0.98 -17.03
CA CYS A 156 -6.76 0.46 -16.84
C CYS A 156 -5.67 1.11 -17.71
N LEU A 157 -4.66 0.33 -18.14
CA LEU A 157 -3.71 0.74 -19.17
C LEU A 157 -4.34 0.52 -20.54
N ALA A 158 -5.00 1.56 -21.06
CA ALA A 158 -5.66 1.57 -22.35
C ALA A 158 -5.42 2.90 -23.08
N PRO A 159 -5.53 2.95 -24.42
CA PRO A 159 -5.24 4.17 -25.20
C PRO A 159 -6.10 5.40 -24.84
N ASP A 160 -7.28 5.18 -24.26
CA ASP A 160 -8.21 6.22 -23.81
C ASP A 160 -7.96 6.70 -22.37
N PHE A 161 -6.97 6.13 -21.68
CA PHE A 161 -6.55 6.51 -20.31
C PHE A 161 -7.74 6.70 -19.34
N PRO A 162 -8.59 5.67 -19.14
CA PRO A 162 -9.81 5.78 -18.34
C PRO A 162 -9.52 6.20 -16.89
N ILE A 163 -10.43 6.94 -16.26
CA ILE A 163 -10.27 7.30 -14.83
C ILE A 163 -10.34 6.02 -13.99
N MET A 164 -9.35 5.81 -13.13
CA MET A 164 -9.30 4.69 -12.17
C MET A 164 -9.95 5.09 -10.84
N PRO A 165 -11.23 4.72 -10.56
CA PRO A 165 -11.92 5.18 -9.36
C PRO A 165 -11.22 4.68 -8.09
N PHE A 166 -10.69 3.46 -8.14
CA PHE A 166 -9.97 2.85 -7.03
C PHE A 166 -8.67 3.59 -6.69
N ALA A 167 -7.81 3.86 -7.69
CA ALA A 167 -6.55 4.58 -7.44
C ALA A 167 -6.79 5.99 -6.92
N LYS A 168 -7.78 6.71 -7.49
CA LYS A 168 -8.20 8.01 -6.98
C LYS A 168 -8.69 7.93 -5.52
N ALA A 169 -9.40 6.86 -5.17
CA ALA A 169 -9.84 6.63 -3.80
C ALA A 169 -8.67 6.35 -2.84
N ILE A 170 -7.66 5.57 -3.26
CA ILE A 170 -6.43 5.37 -2.47
C ILE A 170 -5.68 6.69 -2.27
N GLU A 171 -5.49 7.47 -3.33
CA GLU A 171 -4.83 8.77 -3.27
C GLU A 171 -5.57 9.72 -2.31
N GLU A 172 -6.90 9.85 -2.46
CA GLU A 172 -7.73 10.65 -1.56
C GLU A 172 -7.64 10.16 -0.11
N ALA A 173 -7.64 8.84 0.12
CA ALA A 173 -7.46 8.27 1.45
C ALA A 173 -6.09 8.64 2.02
N GLY A 174 -5.01 8.48 1.25
CA GLY A 174 -3.65 8.87 1.62
C GLY A 174 -3.53 10.34 2.03
N HIS A 175 -4.12 11.25 1.26
CA HIS A 175 -4.17 12.67 1.63
C HIS A 175 -4.88 12.92 2.96
N VAL A 176 -6.00 12.25 3.21
CA VAL A 176 -6.72 12.41 4.48
C VAL A 176 -5.95 11.81 5.66
N LEU A 177 -5.27 10.67 5.46
CA LEU A 177 -4.39 10.07 6.47
C LEU A 177 -3.27 11.03 6.87
N LEU A 178 -2.59 11.66 5.90
CA LEU A 178 -1.57 12.68 6.16
C LEU A 178 -2.15 13.87 6.93
N LEU A 179 -3.34 14.35 6.55
CA LEU A 179 -4.01 15.44 7.26
C LEU A 179 -4.30 15.11 8.73
N ARG A 180 -4.69 13.86 9.04
CA ARG A 180 -4.94 13.41 10.43
C ARG A 180 -3.72 13.54 11.34
N HIS A 181 -2.51 13.43 10.80
CA HIS A 181 -1.27 13.65 11.56
C HIS A 181 -1.01 15.13 11.91
N THR A 182 -1.65 16.06 11.20
CA THR A 182 -1.41 17.50 11.35
C THR A 182 -2.49 18.23 12.17
N VAL A 183 -3.60 17.56 12.50
CA VAL A 183 -4.73 18.15 13.22
C VAL A 183 -5.04 17.39 14.51
N PRO A 184 -5.62 18.04 15.55
CA PRO A 184 -5.94 17.37 16.80
C PRO A 184 -6.92 16.20 16.59
N VAL A 185 -6.76 15.13 17.38
CA VAL A 185 -7.61 13.93 17.28
C VAL A 185 -9.11 14.25 17.40
N ILE A 186 -9.46 15.13 18.34
CA ILE A 186 -10.85 15.57 18.56
C ILE A 186 -11.41 16.25 17.30
N TRP A 187 -10.58 17.02 16.58
CA TRP A 187 -11.01 17.81 15.44
C TRP A 187 -11.39 16.95 14.23
N TRP A 188 -10.53 16.00 13.85
CA TRP A 188 -10.87 15.13 12.73
C TRP A 188 -11.99 14.14 13.10
N LYS A 189 -12.07 13.67 14.34
CA LYS A 189 -13.21 12.86 14.81
C LYS A 189 -14.53 13.63 14.72
N PHE A 190 -14.52 14.91 15.08
CA PHE A 190 -15.69 15.78 14.93
C PHE A 190 -16.11 15.94 13.45
N LYS A 191 -15.15 16.18 12.55
CA LYS A 191 -15.42 16.22 11.10
C LYS A 191 -15.98 14.90 10.57
N ARG A 192 -15.51 13.77 11.10
CA ARG A 192 -16.00 12.43 10.76
C ARG A 192 -17.43 12.23 11.22
N LEU A 193 -17.75 12.63 12.46
CA LEU A 193 -19.11 12.57 13.01
C LEU A 193 -20.10 13.35 12.14
N LEU A 194 -19.72 14.55 11.72
CA LEU A 194 -20.53 15.40 10.84
C LEU A 194 -20.48 15.00 9.36
N LYS A 195 -19.60 14.07 8.96
CA LYS A 195 -19.36 13.68 7.56
C LYS A 195 -19.07 14.87 6.64
N VAL A 196 -18.19 15.78 7.08
CA VAL A 196 -17.81 16.99 6.34
C VAL A 196 -16.31 17.04 6.01
N GLY A 197 -15.96 17.82 4.98
CA GLY A 197 -14.57 18.09 4.61
C GLY A 197 -13.77 16.84 4.24
N SER A 198 -12.54 16.74 4.75
CA SER A 198 -11.62 15.63 4.51
C SER A 198 -12.19 14.28 4.92
N GLU A 199 -12.91 14.21 6.04
CA GLU A 199 -13.49 12.94 6.52
C GLU A 199 -14.69 12.48 5.67
N LYS A 200 -15.40 13.41 5.00
CA LYS A 200 -16.39 13.04 3.98
C LYS A 200 -15.71 12.35 2.79
N LYS A 201 -14.59 12.91 2.32
CA LYS A 201 -13.78 12.31 1.23
C LYS A 201 -13.28 10.93 1.62
N MET A 202 -12.71 10.78 2.82
CA MET A 202 -12.31 9.48 3.34
C MET A 202 -13.47 8.47 3.37
N SER A 203 -14.65 8.88 3.81
CA SER A 203 -15.81 7.98 3.81
C SER A 203 -16.25 7.57 2.39
N MET A 204 -16.09 8.44 1.39
CA MET A 204 -16.40 8.12 -0.01
C MET A 204 -15.33 7.22 -0.61
N ALA A 205 -14.05 7.55 -0.41
CA ALA A 205 -12.92 6.73 -0.81
C ALA A 205 -13.01 5.31 -0.23
N LYS A 206 -13.29 5.19 1.08
CA LYS A 206 -13.48 3.88 1.73
C LYS A 206 -14.59 3.07 1.05
N LYS A 207 -15.71 3.68 0.68
CA LYS A 207 -16.80 2.95 -0.02
C LYS A 207 -16.37 2.43 -1.38
N VAL A 208 -15.62 3.22 -2.14
CA VAL A 208 -15.12 2.81 -3.46
C VAL A 208 -14.14 1.65 -3.31
N ILE A 209 -13.22 1.74 -2.34
CA ILE A 209 -12.25 0.68 -2.03
C ILE A 209 -12.96 -0.60 -1.57
N ASP A 210 -13.91 -0.48 -0.63
CA ASP A 210 -14.65 -1.62 -0.09
C ASP A 210 -15.46 -2.31 -1.18
N SER A 211 -16.19 -1.55 -2.01
CA SER A 211 -16.95 -2.11 -3.15
C SER A 211 -16.04 -2.85 -4.11
N PHE A 212 -14.93 -2.24 -4.53
CA PHE A 212 -13.99 -2.86 -5.47
C PHE A 212 -13.46 -4.20 -4.95
N ILE A 213 -13.02 -4.24 -3.68
CA ILE A 213 -12.48 -5.46 -3.08
C ILE A 213 -13.58 -6.52 -2.89
N GLU A 214 -14.77 -6.13 -2.46
CA GLU A 214 -15.90 -7.06 -2.29
C GLU A 214 -16.35 -7.65 -3.63
N ASP A 215 -16.38 -6.84 -4.70
CA ASP A 215 -16.71 -7.26 -6.06
C ASP A 215 -15.66 -8.26 -6.58
N SER A 216 -14.36 -7.95 -6.45
CA SER A 216 -13.28 -8.87 -6.84
C SER A 216 -13.29 -10.18 -6.03
N ILE A 217 -13.58 -10.12 -4.73
CA ILE A 217 -13.71 -11.33 -3.89
C ILE A 217 -14.89 -12.19 -4.38
N SER A 218 -16.02 -11.55 -4.68
CA SER A 218 -17.25 -12.24 -5.10
C SER A 218 -17.06 -12.90 -6.47
N ASN A 219 -16.55 -12.15 -7.45
CA ASN A 219 -16.25 -12.65 -8.79
C ASN A 219 -15.30 -13.86 -8.74
N ARG A 220 -14.23 -13.77 -7.95
CA ARG A 220 -13.26 -14.87 -7.84
C ARG A 220 -13.85 -16.10 -7.17
N ARG A 221 -14.72 -15.94 -6.17
CA ARG A 221 -15.41 -17.07 -5.52
C ARG A 221 -16.35 -17.81 -6.48
N GLU A 222 -17.06 -17.10 -7.34
CA GLU A 222 -17.93 -17.70 -8.36
C GLU A 222 -17.14 -18.44 -9.44
N HIS A 223 -15.98 -17.90 -9.84
CA HIS A 223 -15.10 -18.57 -10.80
C HIS A 223 -14.43 -19.82 -10.20
N TYR A 224 -14.11 -19.77 -8.91
CA TYR A 224 -13.53 -20.90 -8.18
C TYR A 224 -14.46 -22.12 -8.10
N THR A 225 -15.77 -21.90 -7.93
CA THR A 225 -16.74 -23.01 -7.84
C THR A 225 -17.07 -23.65 -9.19
N THR A 226 -16.80 -22.96 -10.31
CA THR A 226 -17.20 -23.39 -11.66
C THR A 226 -16.06 -23.97 -12.49
N LYS A 227 -14.80 -23.62 -12.22
CA LYS A 227 -13.61 -24.13 -12.94
C LYS A 227 -12.55 -24.63 -11.94
N SER A 228 -12.60 -25.91 -11.60
CA SER A 228 -11.70 -26.56 -10.63
C SER A 228 -10.22 -26.62 -11.05
N ASP A 229 -9.92 -26.34 -12.33
CA ASP A 229 -8.61 -26.59 -12.94
C ASP A 229 -7.78 -25.33 -13.24
N ASP A 230 -8.25 -24.12 -12.87
CA ASP A 230 -7.39 -22.94 -12.96
C ASP A 230 -6.31 -23.04 -11.87
N TYR A 231 -5.06 -23.24 -12.28
CA TYR A 231 -3.90 -23.24 -11.40
C TYR A 231 -3.77 -21.85 -10.76
N GLY A 232 -4.47 -21.69 -9.64
CA GLY A 232 -4.58 -20.49 -8.82
C GLY A 232 -3.24 -19.95 -8.36
N GLY A 233 -2.67 -19.07 -9.19
CA GLY A 233 -1.45 -18.32 -8.93
C GLY A 233 -1.69 -16.90 -8.45
N ASP A 234 -2.95 -16.49 -8.25
CA ASP A 234 -3.29 -15.23 -7.59
C ASP A 234 -3.40 -15.41 -6.07
N LEU A 235 -3.11 -14.34 -5.36
CA LEU A 235 -3.00 -14.37 -3.91
C LEU A 235 -4.36 -14.67 -3.23
N LEU A 236 -5.47 -14.14 -3.77
CA LEU A 236 -6.81 -14.37 -3.24
C LEU A 236 -7.21 -15.86 -3.29
N THR A 237 -7.05 -16.52 -4.43
CA THR A 237 -7.31 -17.96 -4.53
C THR A 237 -6.41 -18.75 -3.60
N MET A 238 -5.14 -18.35 -3.45
CA MET A 238 -4.22 -19.01 -2.52
C MET A 238 -4.65 -18.83 -1.06
N TYR A 239 -5.11 -17.65 -0.64
CA TYR A 239 -5.71 -17.47 0.68
C TYR A 239 -6.93 -18.37 0.85
N ILE A 240 -7.88 -18.35 -0.10
CA ILE A 240 -9.10 -19.16 -0.03
C ILE A 240 -8.79 -20.66 0.12
N LYS A 241 -7.82 -21.19 -0.65
CA LYS A 241 -7.39 -22.60 -0.56
C LYS A 241 -6.73 -22.93 0.78
N SER A 242 -5.89 -22.03 1.28
CA SER A 242 -5.20 -22.21 2.57
C SER A 242 -6.20 -22.26 3.73
N LEU A 243 -7.32 -21.57 3.60
CA LEU A 243 -8.43 -21.60 4.57
C LEU A 243 -9.22 -22.91 4.54
N SER A 244 -9.32 -23.57 3.38
CA SER A 244 -10.12 -24.78 3.22
C SER A 244 -9.40 -26.07 3.62
N HIS A 245 -8.07 -26.15 3.49
CA HIS A 245 -7.39 -27.45 3.46
C HIS A 245 -6.33 -27.75 4.51
N GLU A 246 -5.62 -26.79 5.11
CA GLU A 246 -4.29 -27.16 5.68
C GLU A 246 -3.98 -26.78 7.14
N ASP A 247 -4.77 -25.98 7.86
CA ASP A 247 -4.30 -25.52 9.20
C ASP A 247 -5.41 -25.00 10.11
N HIS A 248 -5.56 -25.65 11.28
CA HIS A 248 -6.55 -25.28 12.30
C HIS A 248 -6.33 -23.88 12.90
N GLU A 249 -5.08 -23.38 12.92
CA GLU A 249 -4.77 -22.02 13.40
C GLU A 249 -5.22 -20.94 12.41
N TRP A 250 -4.90 -21.08 11.11
CA TRP A 250 -5.32 -20.10 10.08
C TRP A 250 -6.83 -20.00 9.99
N ARG A 251 -7.51 -21.16 10.03
CA ARG A 251 -8.95 -21.23 9.94
C ARG A 251 -9.64 -20.55 11.14
N ARG A 252 -9.17 -20.77 12.37
CA ARG A 252 -9.73 -20.11 13.56
C ARG A 252 -9.55 -18.59 13.53
N TYR A 253 -8.36 -18.12 13.16
CA TYR A 253 -8.09 -16.69 13.04
C TYR A 253 -9.02 -16.05 11.98
N PHE A 254 -9.20 -16.73 10.85
CA PHE A 254 -10.05 -16.28 9.77
C PHE A 254 -11.54 -16.26 10.12
N GLU A 255 -12.06 -17.35 10.68
CA GLU A 255 -13.47 -17.45 11.12
C GLU A 255 -13.79 -16.39 12.17
N SER A 256 -12.81 -16.00 13.00
CA SER A 256 -12.95 -14.92 13.97
C SER A 256 -12.93 -13.51 13.35
N ASN A 257 -12.47 -13.35 12.10
CA ASN A 257 -12.30 -12.05 11.46
C ASN A 257 -12.85 -12.01 10.02
N LYS A 258 -14.15 -11.71 9.90
CA LYS A 258 -14.87 -11.54 8.63
C LYS A 258 -14.18 -10.58 7.64
N TYR A 259 -13.48 -9.57 8.14
CA TYR A 259 -12.84 -8.54 7.31
C TYR A 259 -11.39 -8.86 6.95
N PHE A 260 -10.86 -10.01 7.39
CA PHE A 260 -9.46 -10.35 7.18
C PHE A 260 -9.02 -10.32 5.71
N LEU A 261 -9.78 -10.96 4.80
CA LEU A 261 -9.44 -10.91 3.36
C LEU A 261 -9.44 -9.47 2.86
N ARG A 262 -10.48 -8.70 3.20
CA ARG A 262 -10.61 -7.32 2.73
C ARG A 262 -9.41 -6.48 3.19
N ASP A 263 -9.04 -6.59 4.46
CA ASP A 263 -7.95 -5.81 5.06
C ASP A 263 -6.58 -6.23 4.51
N THR A 264 -6.35 -7.53 4.34
CA THR A 264 -5.10 -8.07 3.80
C THR A 264 -4.93 -7.73 2.32
N LEU A 265 -5.96 -7.93 1.50
CA LEU A 265 -5.91 -7.63 0.06
C LEU A 265 -5.74 -6.12 -0.18
N LEU A 266 -6.43 -5.26 0.59
CA LEU A 266 -6.21 -3.81 0.54
C LEU A 266 -4.75 -3.47 0.84
N THR A 267 -4.18 -4.07 1.87
CA THR A 267 -2.79 -3.80 2.26
C THR A 267 -1.80 -4.21 1.18
N VAL A 268 -1.97 -5.39 0.59
CA VAL A 268 -1.10 -5.88 -0.51
C VAL A 268 -1.26 -5.01 -1.74
N LEU A 269 -2.48 -4.62 -2.10
CA LEU A 269 -2.76 -3.76 -3.25
C LEU A 269 -2.16 -2.37 -3.09
N ALA A 270 -2.31 -1.75 -1.91
CA ALA A 270 -1.69 -0.46 -1.61
C ALA A 270 -0.15 -0.55 -1.62
N ALA A 271 0.42 -1.62 -1.07
CA ALA A 271 1.88 -1.82 -1.06
C ALA A 271 2.45 -2.01 -2.46
N GLY A 272 1.80 -2.85 -3.29
CA GLY A 272 2.25 -3.22 -4.62
C GLY A 272 2.06 -2.12 -5.67
N ASN A 273 1.20 -1.14 -5.41
CA ASN A 273 0.93 -0.05 -6.33
C ASN A 273 1.94 1.10 -6.18
N ASP A 274 1.74 2.01 -5.23
CA ASP A 274 2.40 3.31 -5.21
C ASP A 274 3.94 3.20 -5.12
N THR A 275 4.46 2.20 -4.38
CA THR A 275 5.91 2.01 -4.23
C THR A 275 6.59 1.62 -5.55
N VAL A 276 5.93 0.81 -6.37
CA VAL A 276 6.46 0.34 -7.65
C VAL A 276 6.35 1.45 -8.70
N VAL A 277 5.26 2.23 -8.69
CA VAL A 277 5.08 3.39 -9.57
C VAL A 277 6.20 4.40 -9.38
N VAL A 278 6.48 4.78 -8.12
CA VAL A 278 7.57 5.71 -7.79
C VAL A 278 8.92 5.13 -8.26
N ALA A 279 9.19 3.86 -7.98
CA ALA A 279 10.44 3.22 -8.38
C ALA A 279 10.64 3.20 -9.91
N LEU A 280 9.61 2.82 -10.68
CA LEU A 280 9.67 2.78 -12.14
C LEU A 280 9.79 4.18 -12.74
N THR A 281 9.07 5.16 -12.19
CA THR A 281 9.14 6.55 -12.64
C THR A 281 10.55 7.11 -12.47
N TRP A 282 11.15 6.92 -11.29
CA TRP A 282 12.55 7.32 -11.05
C TRP A 282 13.53 6.54 -11.92
N PHE A 283 13.32 5.24 -12.13
CA PHE A 283 14.15 4.43 -13.01
C PHE A 283 14.18 5.00 -14.42
N PHE A 284 13.02 5.23 -15.04
CA PHE A 284 12.96 5.75 -16.40
C PHE A 284 13.48 7.19 -16.48
N TRP A 285 13.20 8.03 -15.48
CA TRP A 285 13.77 9.37 -15.40
C TRP A 285 15.31 9.35 -15.37
N LEU A 286 15.91 8.43 -14.61
CA LEU A 286 17.36 8.29 -14.56
C LEU A 286 17.93 7.77 -15.88
N VAL A 287 17.25 6.82 -16.54
CA VAL A 287 17.67 6.30 -17.86
C VAL A 287 17.61 7.40 -18.93
N THR A 288 16.58 8.24 -18.95
CA THR A 288 16.48 9.33 -19.95
C THR A 288 17.53 10.42 -19.74
N MET A 289 17.95 10.63 -18.49
CA MET A 289 19.01 11.59 -18.14
C MET A 289 20.42 11.00 -18.28
N ASN A 290 20.55 9.67 -18.39
CA ASN A 290 21.82 8.94 -18.51
C ASN A 290 21.72 7.84 -19.59
N PRO A 291 21.55 8.22 -20.87
CA PRO A 291 21.31 7.29 -21.98
C PRO A 291 22.50 6.38 -22.32
#